data_AF-A0A251X9M1-F1
#
_entry.id   AF-A0A251X9M1-F1
#
_cell.length_a   1.000
_cell.length_b   1.000
_cell.length_c   1.000
_cell.angle_alpha   90.00
_cell.angle_beta   90.00
_cell.angle_gamma   90.00
#
_symmetry.space_group_name_H-M   'P 1'
#
loop_
_entity.id
_entity.type
_entity.pdbx_description
1 polymer ?
#
loop_
_entity_poly.entity_id
_entity_poly.type
_entity_poly.pdbx_seq_one_letter_code
_entity_poly.pdbx_strand_id
1 'polypeptide(L)'
;MSELILFSEPWMHAFGECWLHDSEINRLLFNQEFTASIAYGFIDNTQPRGVVIINNSCLQEARLYQGEPLDWDLRARPDTWKRWLSEGFRLERMGYILANKELIFEQGDYRKMLHVPRLASAFFRSFELMQKIPTQVPQSLYYAA
;
A
#
# COMPACT_ATOMS: atom_id res chain seq x y z
N MET A 1 -11.96 -17.82 8.98
CA MET A 1 -10.58 -17.28 9.06
C MET A 1 -10.64 -16.06 9.95
N SER A 2 -9.72 -15.91 10.90
CA SER A 2 -9.64 -14.72 11.75
C SER A 2 -9.18 -13.51 10.94
N GLU A 3 -9.73 -12.33 11.22
CA GLU A 3 -9.24 -11.08 10.64
C GLU A 3 -7.82 -10.77 11.13
N LEU A 4 -7.01 -10.17 10.27
CA LEU A 4 -5.65 -9.74 10.57
C LEU A 4 -5.62 -8.24 10.80
N ILE A 5 -4.86 -7.80 11.82
CA ILE A 5 -4.73 -6.37 12.12
C ILE A 5 -4.00 -5.68 10.96
N LEU A 6 -4.58 -4.62 10.40
CA LEU A 6 -4.00 -3.86 9.29
C LEU A 6 -2.53 -3.48 9.56
N PHE A 7 -1.65 -3.80 8.61
CA PHE A 7 -0.20 -3.61 8.65
C PHE A 7 0.53 -4.28 9.82
N SER A 8 -0.11 -5.20 10.54
CA SER A 8 0.61 -6.12 11.45
C SER A 8 1.49 -7.07 10.65
N GLU A 9 2.45 -7.72 11.30
CA GLU A 9 3.33 -8.70 10.65
C GLU A 9 2.56 -9.83 9.94
N PRO A 10 1.55 -10.49 10.55
CA PRO A 10 0.72 -11.46 9.83
C PRO A 10 -0.01 -10.89 8.62
N TRP A 11 -0.47 -9.63 8.71
CA TRP A 11 -1.15 -8.96 7.60
C TRP A 11 -0.18 -8.66 6.46
N MET A 12 1.01 -8.17 6.77
CA MET A 12 2.06 -7.89 5.76
C MET A 12 2.49 -9.17 5.06
N HIS A 13 2.64 -10.27 5.80
CA HIS A 13 2.89 -11.58 5.21
C HIS A 13 1.76 -12.00 4.26
N ALA A 14 0.51 -11.92 4.69
CA ALA A 14 -0.64 -12.25 3.84
C ALA A 14 -0.72 -11.36 2.59
N PHE A 15 -0.35 -10.09 2.70
CA PHE A 15 -0.27 -9.18 1.57
C PHE A 15 0.83 -9.58 0.58
N GLY A 16 2.01 -9.93 1.09
CA GLY A 16 3.10 -10.47 0.26
C GLY A 16 2.69 -11.73 -0.50
N GLU A 17 2.00 -12.66 0.17
CA GLU A 17 1.47 -13.87 -0.45
C GLU A 17 0.45 -13.56 -1.56
N CYS A 18 -0.46 -12.61 -1.32
CA CYS A 18 -1.41 -12.17 -2.35
C CYS A 18 -0.70 -11.58 -3.57
N TRP A 19 0.39 -10.84 -3.35
CA TRP A 19 1.18 -10.20 -4.40
C TRP A 19 1.99 -11.21 -5.20
N LEU A 20 2.70 -12.13 -4.55
CA LEU A 20 3.50 -13.17 -5.21
C LEU A 20 2.64 -14.02 -6.15
N HIS A 21 1.41 -14.33 -5.75
CA HIS A 21 0.49 -15.14 -6.53
C HIS A 21 -0.33 -14.36 -7.58
N ASP A 22 -0.12 -13.04 -7.69
CA ASP A 22 -0.86 -12.21 -8.63
C ASP A 22 -0.09 -12.02 -9.94
N SER A 23 -0.50 -12.74 -10.99
CA SER A 23 0.14 -12.64 -12.30
C SER A 23 -0.04 -11.26 -12.96
N GLU A 24 -1.08 -10.51 -12.59
CA GLU A 24 -1.36 -9.20 -13.14
C GLU A 24 -0.36 -8.14 -12.64
N ILE A 25 -0.16 -8.02 -11.32
CA ILE A 25 0.80 -7.06 -10.76
C ILE A 25 2.22 -7.36 -11.22
N ASN A 26 2.60 -8.65 -11.25
CA ASN A 26 3.91 -9.07 -11.74
C ASN A 26 4.10 -8.68 -13.21
N ARG A 27 3.09 -8.87 -14.07
CA ARG A 27 3.12 -8.45 -15.48
C ARG A 27 3.16 -6.93 -15.64
N LEU A 28 2.48 -6.18 -14.79
CA LEU A 28 2.45 -4.71 -14.84
C LEU A 28 3.81 -4.11 -14.47
N LEU A 29 4.48 -4.73 -13.50
CA LEU A 29 5.81 -4.34 -13.03
C LEU A 29 6.94 -4.91 -13.89
N PHE A 30 6.64 -5.87 -14.78
CA PHE A 30 7.61 -6.47 -15.70
C PHE A 30 8.12 -5.44 -16.72
N ASN A 31 9.21 -4.76 -16.36
CA ASN A 31 10.09 -4.00 -17.25
C ASN A 31 11.38 -3.59 -16.51
N GLN A 32 12.52 -3.69 -17.23
CA GLN A 32 13.88 -3.18 -16.93
C GLN A 32 14.19 -2.89 -15.44
N GLU A 33 14.17 -3.92 -14.58
CA GLU A 33 14.73 -3.81 -13.22
C GLU A 33 13.94 -2.90 -12.25
N PHE A 34 12.60 -2.79 -12.38
CA PHE A 34 11.80 -2.01 -11.44
C PHE A 34 12.09 -2.46 -10.00
N THR A 35 12.65 -1.54 -9.22
CA THR A 35 13.07 -1.74 -7.85
C THR A 35 12.49 -0.61 -7.02
N ALA A 36 11.81 -0.96 -5.93
CA ALA A 36 11.19 0.02 -5.06
C ALA A 36 10.99 -0.56 -3.66
N SER A 37 11.22 0.27 -2.64
CA SER A 37 10.73 0.05 -1.28
C SER A 37 9.50 0.93 -1.05
N ILE A 38 8.34 0.30 -0.84
CA ILE A 38 7.04 0.97 -0.72
C ILE A 38 6.50 0.72 0.68
N ALA A 39 6.37 1.79 1.46
CA ALA A 39 5.84 1.71 2.82
C ALA A 39 4.38 2.15 2.92
N TYR A 40 3.69 1.60 3.92
CA TYR A 40 2.30 1.88 4.23
C TYR A 40 2.13 2.19 5.71
N GLY A 41 1.28 3.17 6.02
CA GLY A 41 1.01 3.52 7.40
C GLY A 41 -0.13 4.52 7.58
N PHE A 42 -0.12 5.15 8.74
CA PHE A 42 -1.12 6.13 9.14
C PHE A 42 -0.53 7.54 9.14
N ILE A 43 -1.36 8.54 8.83
CA ILE A 43 -0.95 9.95 8.71
C ILE A 43 -0.42 10.50 10.04
N ASP A 44 -1.00 10.10 11.17
CA ASP A 44 -0.65 10.63 12.49
C ASP A 44 0.56 9.87 13.11
N ASN A 45 1.17 8.92 12.38
CA ASN A 45 2.33 8.15 12.83
C ASN A 45 3.63 8.64 12.17
N THR A 46 4.65 8.92 12.99
CA THR A 46 5.99 9.34 12.51
C THR A 46 6.62 8.37 11.51
N GLN A 47 6.43 7.06 11.71
CA GLN A 47 6.99 6.02 10.85
C GLN A 47 5.89 5.15 10.24
N PRO A 48 6.11 4.61 9.03
CA PRO A 48 5.16 3.68 8.45
C PRO A 48 5.19 2.38 9.25
N ARG A 49 4.16 1.55 9.04
CA ARG A 49 4.01 0.29 9.78
C ARG A 49 4.63 -0.88 9.02
N GLY A 50 4.30 -0.99 7.75
CA GLY A 50 4.75 -2.07 6.89
C GLY A 50 5.43 -1.57 5.63
N VAL A 51 6.24 -2.42 5.03
CA VAL A 51 6.95 -2.18 3.78
C VAL A 51 6.86 -3.39 2.88
N VAL A 52 6.78 -3.14 1.58
CA VAL A 52 7.06 -4.14 0.54
C VAL A 52 8.32 -3.73 -0.21
N ILE A 53 9.22 -4.69 -0.42
CA ILE A 53 10.48 -4.48 -1.14
C ILE A 53 10.40 -5.26 -2.44
N ILE A 54 10.49 -4.54 -3.55
CA ILE A 54 10.48 -5.08 -4.90
C ILE A 54 11.88 -4.89 -5.47
N ASN A 55 12.45 -5.97 -6.01
CA ASN A 55 13.74 -5.95 -6.69
C ASN A 55 13.59 -6.71 -8.01
N ASN A 56 14.11 -6.13 -9.10
CA ASN A 56 14.02 -6.71 -10.44
C ASN A 56 12.59 -7.15 -10.81
N SER A 57 11.62 -6.27 -10.55
CA SER A 57 10.19 -6.48 -10.79
C SER A 57 9.53 -7.58 -9.95
N CYS A 58 10.25 -8.20 -9.00
CA CYS A 58 9.74 -9.27 -8.14
C CYS A 58 9.68 -8.80 -6.69
N LEU A 59 8.57 -9.11 -6.01
CA LEU A 59 8.49 -8.93 -4.56
C LEU A 59 9.55 -9.82 -3.88
N GLN A 60 10.37 -9.21 -3.03
CA GLN A 60 11.36 -9.90 -2.19
C GLN A 60 10.84 -10.05 -0.77
N GLU A 61 10.25 -8.98 -0.22
CA GLU A 61 9.83 -8.93 1.18
C GLU A 61 8.52 -8.17 1.33
N ALA A 62 7.68 -8.61 2.27
CA ALA A 62 6.52 -7.87 2.77
C ALA A 62 6.49 -8.05 4.30
N ARG A 63 6.91 -7.01 5.03
CA ARG A 63 7.15 -7.10 6.48
C ARG A 63 6.91 -5.78 7.18
N LEU A 64 7.14 -5.76 8.50
CA LEU A 64 7.19 -4.51 9.25
C LEU A 64 8.36 -3.63 8.77
N TYR A 65 8.13 -2.33 8.73
CA TYR A 65 9.15 -1.33 8.41
C TYR A 65 10.23 -1.30 9.50
N GLN A 66 11.50 -1.28 9.09
CA GLN A 66 12.65 -1.34 10.02
C GLN A 66 13.58 -0.12 9.91
N GLY A 67 13.18 0.93 9.20
CA GLY A 67 14.00 2.13 9.03
C GLY A 67 14.84 2.13 7.74
N GLU A 68 14.56 1.21 6.81
CA GLU A 68 15.21 1.21 5.50
C GLU A 68 14.85 2.44 4.66
N PRO A 69 15.68 2.87 3.70
CA PRO A 69 15.31 3.90 2.74
C PRO A 69 14.05 3.51 1.97
N LEU A 70 13.15 4.48 1.78
CA LEU A 70 11.91 4.29 1.05
C LEU A 70 11.96 5.03 -0.28
N ASP A 71 11.37 4.44 -1.31
CA ASP A 71 11.08 5.14 -2.57
C ASP A 71 9.69 5.78 -2.50
N TRP A 72 8.79 5.13 -1.76
CA TRP A 72 7.40 5.52 -1.60
C TRP A 72 6.97 5.34 -0.15
N ASP A 73 6.26 6.32 0.40
CA ASP A 73 5.67 6.23 1.73
C ASP A 73 4.22 6.73 1.72
N LEU A 74 3.27 5.80 1.86
CA LEU A 74 1.84 6.04 1.68
C LEU A 74 1.08 6.00 3.00
N ARG A 75 0.43 7.10 3.31
CA ARG A 75 -0.27 7.32 4.58
C ARG A 75 -1.73 7.69 4.38
N ALA A 76 -2.61 7.06 5.14
CA ALA A 76 -4.02 7.44 5.21
C ALA A 76 -4.55 7.33 6.63
N ARG A 77 -5.71 7.94 6.91
CA ARG A 77 -6.39 7.72 8.19
C ARG A 77 -6.91 6.29 8.29
N PRO A 78 -7.05 5.72 9.50
CA PRO A 78 -7.58 4.38 9.67
C PRO A 78 -8.97 4.19 9.03
N ASP A 79 -9.85 5.19 9.10
CA ASP A 79 -11.19 5.14 8.46
C ASP A 79 -11.08 5.06 6.95
N THR A 80 -10.13 5.81 6.38
CA THR A 80 -9.87 5.82 4.95
C THR A 80 -9.36 4.47 4.47
N TRP A 81 -8.39 3.88 5.18
CA TRP A 81 -7.93 2.52 4.91
C TRP A 81 -9.07 1.51 5.02
N LYS A 82 -9.83 1.53 6.11
CA LYS A 82 -10.97 0.63 6.32
C LYS A 82 -11.94 0.70 5.14
N ARG A 83 -12.33 1.91 4.73
CA ARG A 83 -13.22 2.14 3.59
C ARG A 83 -12.66 1.57 2.30
N TRP A 84 -11.38 1.82 1.97
CA TRP A 84 -10.80 1.29 0.73
C TRP A 84 -10.64 -0.23 0.72
N LEU A 85 -10.39 -0.83 1.88
CA LEU A 85 -10.31 -2.28 2.01
C LEU A 85 -11.69 -2.96 1.95
N SER A 86 -12.78 -2.24 2.25
CA SER A 86 -14.14 -2.77 2.16
C SER A 86 -14.88 -2.44 0.86
N GLU A 87 -14.69 -1.22 0.33
CA GLU A 87 -15.45 -0.69 -0.81
C GLU A 87 -14.62 -0.59 -2.10
N GLY A 88 -13.31 -0.79 -1.98
CA GLY A 88 -12.36 -0.63 -3.07
C GLY A 88 -11.83 0.79 -3.23
N PHE A 89 -10.67 0.87 -3.89
CA PHE A 89 -9.99 2.12 -4.20
C PHE A 89 -10.21 2.48 -5.68
N ARG A 90 -10.69 3.70 -5.96
CA ARG A 90 -11.06 4.13 -7.32
C ARG A 90 -10.28 5.35 -7.79
N LEU A 91 -9.62 5.19 -8.95
CA LEU A 91 -8.90 6.20 -9.73
C LEU A 91 -9.61 7.54 -9.87
N GLU A 92 -10.89 7.49 -10.20
CA GLU A 92 -11.72 8.66 -10.54
C GLU A 92 -11.80 9.68 -9.40
N ARG A 93 -11.56 9.25 -8.15
CA ARG A 93 -11.59 10.10 -6.96
C ARG A 93 -10.21 10.53 -6.49
N MET A 94 -9.14 10.17 -7.19
CA MET A 94 -7.78 10.43 -6.73
C MET A 94 -7.47 11.93 -6.60
N GLY A 95 -7.97 12.78 -7.50
CA GLY A 95 -7.86 14.23 -7.37
C GLY A 95 -8.52 14.76 -6.09
N TYR A 96 -9.67 14.22 -5.72
CA TYR A 96 -10.37 14.54 -4.47
C TYR A 96 -9.65 14.00 -3.23
N ILE A 97 -9.20 12.75 -3.28
CA ILE A 97 -8.44 12.06 -2.22
C ILE A 97 -7.20 12.88 -1.87
N LEU A 98 -6.47 13.37 -2.87
CA LEU A 98 -5.25 14.17 -2.68
C LEU A 98 -5.56 15.59 -2.19
N ALA A 99 -6.56 16.25 -2.78
CA ALA A 99 -6.97 17.59 -2.36
C ALA A 99 -7.39 17.63 -0.88
N ASN A 100 -8.07 16.58 -0.41
CA ASN A 100 -8.52 16.45 0.98
C ASN A 100 -7.53 15.72 1.89
N LYS A 101 -6.33 15.38 1.40
CA LYS A 101 -5.30 14.64 2.15
C LYS A 101 -5.80 13.32 2.75
N GLU A 102 -6.72 12.64 2.05
CA GLU A 102 -7.17 11.30 2.44
C GLU A 102 -6.06 10.26 2.20
N LEU A 103 -5.24 10.45 1.17
CA LEU A 103 -3.96 9.76 0.94
C LEU A 103 -2.84 10.80 0.92
N ILE A 104 -1.80 10.59 1.70
CA ILE A 104 -0.58 11.38 1.72
C ILE A 104 0.56 10.50 1.22
N PHE A 105 1.41 11.10 0.38
CA PHE A 105 2.70 10.55 0.00
C PHE A 105 3.76 11.34 0.78
N GLU A 106 4.23 10.79 1.91
CA GLU A 106 5.33 11.39 2.68
C GLU A 106 6.65 11.30 1.88
N GLN A 107 6.76 10.26 1.03
CA GLN A 107 7.82 10.10 0.06
C GLN A 107 7.29 9.54 -1.26
N GLY A 108 7.93 9.93 -2.36
CA GLY A 108 7.61 9.49 -3.72
C GLY A 108 6.83 10.53 -4.53
N ASP A 109 7.09 10.58 -5.84
CA ASP A 109 6.43 11.52 -6.77
C ASP A 109 5.20 10.86 -7.40
N TYR A 110 4.08 10.91 -6.69
CA TYR A 110 2.83 10.29 -7.16
C TYR A 110 2.40 10.86 -8.51
N ARG A 111 2.65 12.15 -8.78
CA ARG A 111 2.25 12.78 -10.05
C ARG A 111 2.98 12.10 -11.20
N LYS A 112 4.30 11.93 -11.09
CA LYS A 112 5.07 11.20 -12.11
C LYS A 112 4.59 9.75 -12.27
N MET A 113 4.32 9.05 -11.17
CA MET A 113 3.80 7.67 -11.22
C MET A 113 2.49 7.57 -12.01
N LEU A 114 1.57 8.50 -11.81
CA LEU A 114 0.28 8.52 -12.52
C LEU A 114 0.40 8.80 -14.02
N HIS A 115 1.46 9.47 -14.45
CA HIS A 115 1.74 9.68 -15.87
C HIS A 115 2.38 8.44 -16.53
N VAL A 116 2.75 7.41 -15.75
CA VAL A 116 3.23 6.13 -16.26
C VAL A 116 2.10 5.09 -16.14
N PRO A 117 1.34 4.80 -17.21
CA PRO A 117 0.09 4.05 -17.12
C PRO A 117 0.24 2.68 -16.44
N ARG A 118 1.36 1.98 -16.65
CA ARG A 118 1.63 0.68 -16.04
C ARG A 118 1.87 0.76 -14.53
N LEU A 119 2.61 1.76 -14.06
CA LEU A 119 2.84 1.95 -12.63
C LEU A 119 1.55 2.40 -11.93
N ALA A 120 0.76 3.25 -12.59
CA ALA A 120 -0.58 3.58 -12.13
C ALA A 120 -1.43 2.30 -12.00
N SER A 121 -1.50 1.46 -13.03
CA SER A 121 -2.21 0.16 -12.95
C SER A 121 -1.70 -0.75 -11.84
N ALA A 122 -0.37 -0.87 -11.66
CA ALA A 122 0.21 -1.70 -10.59
C ALA A 122 -0.14 -1.15 -9.20
N PHE A 123 -0.15 0.18 -9.06
CA PHE A 123 -0.59 0.87 -7.86
C PHE A 123 -2.04 0.51 -7.52
N PHE A 124 -2.99 0.57 -8.47
CA PHE A 124 -4.38 0.14 -8.21
C PHE A 124 -4.48 -1.34 -7.87
N ARG A 125 -3.74 -2.19 -8.60
CA ARG A 125 -3.74 -3.62 -8.34
C ARG A 125 -3.29 -3.92 -6.91
N SER A 126 -2.34 -3.17 -6.36
CA SER A 126 -1.91 -3.33 -4.96
C SER A 126 -3.07 -3.16 -3.97
N PHE A 127 -3.96 -2.17 -4.16
CA PHE A 127 -5.15 -1.98 -3.32
C PHE A 127 -6.19 -3.09 -3.51
N GLU A 128 -6.36 -3.60 -4.73
CA GLU A 128 -7.21 -4.76 -4.99
C GLU A 128 -6.71 -6.02 -4.28
N LEU A 129 -5.39 -6.19 -4.20
CA LEU A 129 -4.78 -7.30 -3.45
C LEU A 129 -5.00 -7.15 -1.95
N MET A 130 -4.88 -5.94 -1.40
CA MET A 130 -5.16 -5.71 0.02
C MET A 130 -6.61 -6.04 0.40
N GLN A 131 -7.58 -5.81 -0.49
CA GLN A 131 -8.99 -6.16 -0.27
C GLN A 131 -9.22 -7.68 -0.15
N LYS A 132 -8.31 -8.52 -0.67
CA LYS A 132 -8.41 -9.98 -0.55
C LYS A 132 -8.05 -10.48 0.86
N ILE A 133 -7.50 -9.62 1.71
CA ILE A 133 -7.05 -9.97 3.05
C ILE A 133 -8.17 -9.67 4.05
N PRO A 134 -8.66 -10.65 4.82
CA PRO A 134 -9.57 -10.41 5.92
C PRO A 134 -8.91 -9.47 6.94
N THR A 135 -9.36 -8.22 6.99
CA THR A 135 -8.63 -7.15 7.69
C THR A 135 -9.46 -6.52 8.80
N GLN A 136 -8.87 -6.45 9.99
CA GLN A 136 -9.36 -5.67 11.11
C GLN A 136 -8.58 -4.35 11.20
N VAL A 137 -9.27 -3.22 11.29
CA VAL A 137 -8.67 -1.92 11.62
C VAL A 137 -9.01 -1.59 13.08
N PRO A 138 -8.07 -1.75 14.03
CA PRO A 138 -8.35 -1.58 15.45
C PRO A 138 -8.92 -0.20 15.80
N GLN A 139 -9.89 -0.17 16.71
CA GLN A 139 -10.49 1.08 17.17
C GLN A 139 -9.48 2.02 17.86
N SER A 140 -8.42 1.47 18.46
CA SER A 140 -7.36 2.25 19.08
C SER A 140 -6.63 3.18 18.10
N LEU A 141 -6.65 2.87 16.79
CA LEU A 141 -6.00 3.71 15.78
C LEU A 141 -6.76 5.01 15.51
N TYR A 142 -8.06 5.11 15.81
CA TYR A 142 -8.84 6.34 15.59
C TYR A 142 -8.62 7.39 16.69
N TYR A 143 -8.07 6.99 17.83
CA TYR A 143 -7.87 7.85 19.01
C TYR A 143 -6.40 8.14 19.32
N ALA A 144 -5.49 7.59 18.52
CA ALA A 144 -4.07 7.92 18.62
C ALA A 144 -3.84 9.30 18.00
N ALA A 145 -3.86 10.33 18.85
CA ALA A 145 -3.47 11.70 18.54
C ALA A 145 -1.97 11.89 18.74
#